data_AF-A0A969B7V9-F1
#
_entry.id   AF-A0A969B7V9-F1
#
_cell.length_a   1.000
_cell.length_b   1.000
_cell.length_c   1.000
_cell.angle_alpha   90.00
_cell.angle_beta   90.00
_cell.angle_gamma   90.00
#
_symmetry.space_group_name_H-M   'P 1'
#
loop_
_entity.id
_entity.type
_entity.pdbx_description
1 polymer ?
#
loop_
_entity_poly.entity_id
_entity_poly.type
_entity_poly.pdbx_seq_one_letter_code
_entity_poly.pdbx_strand_id
1 'polypeptide(L)'
;MNVIVICGHRGEREQNEAFAVGKSQLKWPRSKHNLKPSRAMDVCPAPIDWNNTPAFREMCLRIERIAKALGIRVRLGRDFSFSDWPHVELA
;
A
#
# COMPACT_ATOMS: atom_id res chain seq x y z
N MET A 1 -8.24 -14.08 -7.27
CA MET A 1 -8.87 -13.10 -6.37
C MET A 1 -8.96 -11.76 -7.08
N ASN A 2 -9.99 -10.98 -6.81
CA ASN A 2 -10.10 -9.61 -7.28
C ASN A 2 -9.57 -8.67 -6.19
N VAL A 3 -9.07 -7.51 -6.60
CA VAL A 3 -8.53 -6.48 -5.70
C VAL A 3 -9.13 -5.12 -6.02
N ILE A 4 -9.12 -4.22 -5.05
CA ILE A 4 -9.60 -2.83 -5.16
C ILE A 4 -8.44 -1.92 -4.78
N VAL A 5 -8.06 -0.99 -5.67
CA VAL A 5 -7.11 0.07 -5.35
C VAL A 5 -7.85 1.16 -4.59
N ILE A 6 -7.42 1.43 -3.36
CA ILE A 6 -8.07 2.43 -2.48
C ILE A 6 -7.26 3.74 -2.42
N CYS A 7 -5.96 3.70 -2.73
CA CYS A 7 -5.13 4.90 -2.81
C CYS A 7 -3.96 4.71 -3.79
N GLY A 8 -3.69 5.73 -4.61
CA GLY A 8 -2.53 5.78 -5.50
C GLY A 8 -1.64 6.97 -5.16
N HIS A 9 -1.68 8.01 -5.99
CA HIS A 9 -1.07 9.30 -5.62
C HIS A 9 -1.88 9.98 -4.52
N ARG A 10 -1.20 10.57 -3.54
CA ARG A 10 -1.78 11.34 -2.44
C ARG A 10 -1.10 12.71 -2.40
N GLY A 11 -1.87 13.79 -2.50
CA GLY A 11 -1.38 15.18 -2.50
C GLY A 11 -1.03 15.72 -1.12
N GLU A 12 -0.61 16.99 -1.07
CA GLU A 12 -0.15 17.65 0.16
C GLU A 12 -1.20 17.67 1.25
N ARG A 13 -2.42 18.10 0.90
CA ARG A 13 -3.53 18.20 1.84
C ARG A 13 -3.86 16.83 2.42
N GLU A 14 -4.07 15.82 1.56
CA GLU A 14 -4.46 14.48 1.99
C GLU A 14 -3.35 13.80 2.81
N GLN A 15 -2.08 14.03 2.48
CA GLN A 15 -0.96 13.48 3.24
C GLN A 15 -0.82 14.13 4.62
N ASN A 16 -0.98 15.46 4.70
CA ASN A 16 -0.93 16.18 5.97
C ASN A 16 -2.14 15.82 6.86
N GLU A 17 -3.33 15.64 6.29
CA GLU A 17 -4.50 15.12 7.00
C GLU A 17 -4.23 13.71 7.54
N ALA A 18 -3.72 12.78 6.71
CA ALA A 18 -3.38 11.43 7.12
C ALA A 18 -2.33 11.41 8.24
N PHE A 19 -1.34 12.29 8.18
CA PHE A 19 -0.35 12.47 9.24
C PHE A 19 -0.98 12.98 10.53
N ALA A 20 -1.83 14.02 10.45
CA ALA A 20 -2.48 14.62 11.61
C ALA A 20 -3.40 13.66 12.36
N VAL A 21 -4.08 12.75 11.64
CA VAL A 21 -4.95 11.72 12.26
C VAL A 21 -4.23 10.40 12.58
N GLY A 22 -2.90 10.36 12.46
CA GLY A 22 -2.09 9.17 12.79
C GLY A 22 -2.19 8.02 11.79
N LYS A 23 -2.83 8.21 10.62
CA LYS A 23 -2.91 7.24 9.52
C LYS A 23 -1.65 7.22 8.65
N SER A 24 -0.71 8.13 8.87
CA SER A 24 0.61 8.09 8.27
C SER A 24 1.66 8.56 9.26
N GLN A 25 2.82 7.92 9.25
CA GLN A 25 3.98 8.36 10.03
C GLN A 25 4.81 9.44 9.30
N LEU A 26 4.46 9.75 8.04
CA LEU A 26 5.21 10.67 7.19
C LEU A 26 4.38 11.92 6.90
N LYS A 27 4.97 13.09 7.12
CA LYS A 27 4.42 14.38 6.65
C LYS A 27 4.75 14.59 5.17
N TRP A 28 3.92 15.33 4.43
CA TRP A 28 4.25 15.74 3.06
C TRP A 28 5.64 16.42 2.99
N PRO A 29 6.45 16.20 1.93
CA PRO A 29 6.25 15.31 0.78
C PRO A 29 6.96 13.95 0.94
N ARG A 30 7.12 13.45 2.17
CA ARG A 30 8.05 12.33 2.47
C ARG A 30 7.49 10.94 2.15
N SER A 31 6.20 10.80 1.84
CA SER A 31 5.59 9.51 1.51
C SER A 31 5.80 9.16 0.04
N LYS A 32 5.98 7.87 -0.28
CA LYS A 32 6.06 7.40 -1.69
C LYS A 32 4.77 7.63 -2.49
N HIS A 33 3.64 7.80 -1.80
CA HIS A 33 2.39 8.25 -2.42
C HIS A 33 2.47 9.69 -2.97
N ASN A 34 3.40 10.51 -2.48
CA ASN A 34 3.50 11.93 -2.82
C ASN A 34 4.24 12.18 -4.14
N LEU A 35 4.91 11.16 -4.68
CA LEU A 35 5.66 11.26 -5.93
C LEU A 35 4.73 11.32 -7.16
N LYS A 36 5.23 11.88 -8.26
CA LYS A 36 4.57 11.90 -9.56
C LYS A 36 5.57 11.42 -10.64
N PRO A 37 5.44 10.17 -11.14
CA PRO A 37 4.43 9.18 -10.78
C PRO A 37 4.56 8.68 -9.33
N SER A 38 3.45 8.25 -8.74
CA SER A 38 3.46 7.64 -7.40
C SER A 38 4.31 6.38 -7.40
N ARG A 39 5.04 6.14 -6.31
CA ARG A 39 5.82 4.91 -6.11
C ARG A 39 5.21 3.99 -5.05
N ALA A 40 4.00 4.30 -4.59
CA ALA A 40 3.23 3.46 -3.68
C ALA A 40 1.73 3.47 -4.03
N MET A 41 1.05 2.42 -3.60
CA MET A 41 -0.40 2.27 -3.68
C MET A 41 -0.90 1.47 -2.47
N ASP A 42 -2.14 1.72 -2.08
CA ASP A 42 -2.87 0.92 -1.11
C ASP A 42 -3.94 0.11 -1.86
N VAL A 43 -3.94 -1.20 -1.66
CA VAL A 43 -4.81 -2.17 -2.34
C VAL A 43 -5.43 -3.15 -1.35
N CYS A 44 -6.70 -3.51 -1.53
CA CYS A 44 -7.42 -4.45 -0.67
C CYS A 44 -7.99 -5.63 -1.47
N PRO A 45 -8.12 -6.83 -0.87
CA PRO A 45 -8.89 -7.91 -1.47
C PRO A 45 -10.37 -7.53 -1.58
N ALA A 46 -11.05 -8.02 -2.62
CA ALA A 46 -12.48 -7.83 -2.82
C ALA A 46 -13.28 -9.08 -2.39
N PRO A 47 -14.42 -8.93 -1.68
CA PRO A 47 -14.91 -7.69 -1.06
C PRO A 47 -13.99 -7.22 0.07
N ILE A 48 -14.02 -5.91 0.35
CA ILE A 48 -13.18 -5.34 1.41
C ILE A 48 -13.70 -5.83 2.76
N ASP A 49 -12.92 -6.68 3.42
CA ASP A 49 -13.11 -7.10 4.81
C ASP A 49 -11.77 -6.98 5.55
N TRP A 50 -11.67 -5.94 6.38
CA TRP A 50 -10.46 -5.62 7.15
C TRP A 50 -10.09 -6.70 8.18
N ASN A 51 -11.03 -7.57 8.55
CA ASN A 51 -10.78 -8.66 9.50
C ASN A 51 -10.32 -9.95 8.80
N ASN A 52 -10.37 -10.00 7.47
CA ASN A 52 -9.98 -11.17 6.68
C ASN A 52 -8.48 -11.17 6.38
N THR A 53 -7.66 -11.32 7.42
CA THR A 53 -6.20 -11.44 7.32
C THR A 53 -5.75 -12.52 6.31
N PRO A 54 -6.40 -13.70 6.19
CA PRO A 54 -6.08 -14.67 5.15
C PRO A 54 -6.17 -14.11 3.72
N ALA A 55 -7.21 -13.33 3.41
CA ALA A 55 -7.35 -12.71 2.10
C ALA A 55 -6.25 -11.67 1.83
N PHE A 56 -5.88 -10.86 2.82
CA PHE A 56 -4.73 -9.95 2.67
C PHE A 56 -3.41 -10.69 2.45
N ARG A 57 -3.19 -11.80 3.17
CA ARG A 57 -2.01 -12.67 2.93
C ARG A 57 -1.97 -13.21 1.51
N GLU A 58 -3.09 -13.75 1.02
CA GLU A 58 -3.18 -14.26 -0.35
C GLU A 58 -2.88 -13.16 -1.38
N MET A 59 -3.44 -11.96 -1.16
CA MET A 59 -3.20 -10.79 -2.01
C MET A 59 -1.72 -10.43 -2.06
N CYS A 60 -1.06 -10.29 -0.90
CA CYS A 60 0.36 -9.99 -0.83
C CYS A 60 1.22 -11.05 -1.54
N LEU A 61 0.92 -12.35 -1.35
CA LEU A 61 1.64 -13.44 -2.02
C LEU A 61 1.48 -13.40 -3.55
N ARG A 62 0.26 -13.09 -4.04
CA ARG A 62 0.03 -12.94 -5.49
C ARG A 62 0.78 -11.75 -6.07
N ILE A 63 0.77 -10.60 -5.38
CA ILE A 63 1.48 -9.39 -5.80
C ILE A 63 2.98 -9.66 -5.88
N GLU A 64 3.58 -10.25 -4.84
CA GLU A 64 4.99 -10.61 -4.80
C GLU A 64 5.38 -11.56 -5.93
N ARG A 65 4.58 -12.61 -6.18
CA ARG A 65 4.83 -13.57 -7.25
C ARG A 65 4.80 -12.92 -8.62
N ILE A 66 3.83 -12.04 -8.88
CA ILE A 66 3.71 -11.33 -10.15
C ILE A 66 4.85 -10.33 -10.31
N ALA A 67 5.17 -9.55 -9.27
CA ALA A 67 6.27 -8.59 -9.29
C ALA A 67 7.60 -9.28 -9.59
N LYS A 68 7.87 -10.43 -8.95
CA LYS A 68 9.03 -11.27 -9.24
C LYS A 68 9.07 -11.74 -10.69
N ALA A 69 7.94 -12.22 -11.24
CA ALA A 69 7.85 -12.66 -12.63
C ALA A 69 8.10 -11.51 -13.63
N LEU A 70 7.74 -10.28 -13.26
CA LEU A 70 7.95 -9.08 -14.06
C LEU A 70 9.32 -8.41 -13.81
N GLY A 71 10.15 -8.93 -12.89
CA GLY A 71 11.41 -8.30 -12.50
C GLY A 71 11.26 -6.96 -11.77
N ILE A 72 10.09 -6.69 -11.18
CA ILE A 72 9.81 -5.46 -10.45
C ILE A 72 10.07 -5.69 -8.96
N ARG A 73 10.93 -4.88 -8.36
CA ARG A 73 11.19 -4.93 -6.92
C ARG A 73 10.13 -4.13 -6.16
N VAL A 74 9.40 -4.80 -5.28
CA VAL A 74 8.38 -4.22 -4.41
C VAL A 74 8.71 -4.53 -2.95
N ARG A 75 8.23 -3.67 -2.05
CA ARG A 75 8.15 -3.92 -0.62
C ARG A 75 6.69 -3.85 -0.21
N LEU A 76 6.26 -4.81 0.59
CA LEU A 76 4.86 -4.95 1.01
C LEU A 76 4.74 -4.48 2.46
N GLY A 77 3.66 -3.79 2.78
CA GLY A 77 3.46 -3.28 4.13
C GLY A 77 3.22 -4.39 5.17
N ARG A 78 2.90 -5.62 4.75
CA ARG A 78 2.94 -6.81 5.63
C ARG A 78 4.32 -7.04 6.27
N ASP A 79 5.39 -6.57 5.63
CA ASP A 79 6.78 -6.76 6.08
C ASP A 79 7.25 -5.57 6.96
N PHE A 80 6.39 -4.58 7.20
CA PHE A 80 6.69 -3.48 8.13
C PHE A 80 6.50 -3.94 9.57
N SER A 81 7.27 -3.37 10.50
CA SER A 81 7.20 -3.72 11.93
C SER A 81 5.82 -3.51 12.55
N PHE A 82 5.03 -2.59 12.01
CA PHE A 82 3.68 -2.26 12.46
C PHE A 82 2.57 -2.85 11.58
N SER A 83 2.92 -3.60 10.53
CA SER A 83 1.99 -4.22 9.57
C SER A 83 0.99 -3.26 8.92
N ASP A 84 1.23 -2.91 7.66
CA ASP A 84 0.32 -2.10 6.85
C ASP A 84 -0.19 -2.93 5.65
N TRP A 85 -1.21 -3.76 5.89
CA TRP A 85 -1.63 -4.79 4.93
C TRP A 85 -1.98 -4.29 3.52
N PRO A 86 -2.64 -3.13 3.35
CA PRO A 86 -2.95 -2.63 2.02
C PRO A 86 -1.73 -2.13 1.25
N HIS A 87 -0.65 -1.77 1.95
CA HIS A 87 0.41 -0.96 1.37
C HIS A 87 1.35 -1.76 0.47
N VAL A 88 1.63 -1.22 -0.71
CA VAL A 88 2.59 -1.73 -1.68
C VAL A 88 3.43 -0.57 -2.20
N GLU A 89 4.75 -0.68 -2.10
CA GLU A 89 5.67 0.34 -2.61
C GLU A 89 6.79 -0.25 -3.47
N LEU A 90 7.31 0.52 -4.42
CA LEU A 90 8.53 0.15 -5.15
C LEU A 90 9.74 0.20 -4.19
N ALA A 91 10.61 -0.81 -4.28
CA ALA A 91 11.85 -0.88 -3.51
C ALA A 91 12.96 0.03 -4.06
#